data_AF-A0A3M5DQQ9-F1
#
_entry.id   AF-A0A3M5DQQ9-F1
#
_cell.length_a   1.000
_cell.length_b   1.000
_cell.length_c   1.000
_cell.angle_alpha   90.00
_cell.angle_beta   90.00
_cell.angle_gamma   90.00
#
_symmetry.space_group_name_H-M   'P 1'
#
loop_
_entity.id
_entity.type
_entity.pdbx_description
1 polymer ?
#
loop_
_entity_poly.entity_id
_entity_poly.type
_entity_poly.pdbx_seq_one_letter_code
_entity_poly.pdbx_strand_id
1 'polypeptide(L)'
;MAGAPLAELIVGVKREEGFGLALVIGAGGILVELLRDSRSLLLPTTDAAIRDALLSLRSAPLLSGFRGRPAVCMEALVAAIRAVAEFACEHAERLLELDVNPLLADAEGALAVDALIRLANG
;
A
#
# COMPACT_ATOMS: atom_id res chain seq x y z
N MET A 1 -13.51 0.07 12.44
CA MET A 1 -14.21 -0.46 11.26
C MET A 1 -15.37 -1.34 11.72
N ALA A 2 -16.61 -0.97 11.41
CA ALA A 2 -17.81 -1.74 11.81
C ALA A 2 -18.58 -2.34 10.62
N GLY A 3 -18.06 -2.21 9.40
CA GLY A 3 -18.67 -2.69 8.16
C GLY A 3 -17.63 -3.13 7.12
N ALA A 4 -18.10 -3.58 5.95
CA ALA A 4 -17.23 -3.99 4.86
C ALA A 4 -16.38 -2.82 4.34
N PRO A 5 -15.08 -3.01 4.08
CA PRO A 5 -14.19 -1.95 3.62
C PRO A 5 -14.66 -1.37 2.27
N LEU A 6 -14.25 -0.13 2.01
CA LEU A 6 -14.48 0.52 0.71
C LEU A 6 -13.45 0.06 -0.32
N ALA A 7 -12.21 -0.14 0.13
CA ALA A 7 -11.12 -0.67 -0.66
C ALA A 7 -10.22 -1.61 0.16
N GLU A 8 -9.59 -2.54 -0.56
CA GLU A 8 -8.56 -3.44 -0.06
C GLU A 8 -7.30 -3.21 -0.90
N LEU A 9 -6.15 -3.12 -0.26
CA LEU A 9 -4.85 -2.91 -0.90
C LEU A 9 -3.83 -3.92 -0.40
N ILE A 10 -2.80 -4.12 -1.23
CA ILE A 10 -1.59 -4.85 -0.91
C ILE A 10 -0.45 -3.83 -0.95
N VAL A 11 0.35 -3.79 0.12
CA VAL A 11 1.49 -2.87 0.23
C VAL A 11 2.73 -3.68 0.56
N GLY A 12 3.61 -3.83 -0.43
CA GLY A 12 4.84 -4.59 -0.30
C GLY A 12 6.07 -3.70 -0.36
N VAL A 13 7.17 -4.14 0.23
CA VAL A 13 8.51 -3.60 -0.03
C VAL A 13 9.43 -4.73 -0.43
N LYS A 14 10.11 -4.53 -1.55
CA LYS A 14 11.10 -5.46 -2.08
C LYS A 14 12.38 -4.74 -2.47
N ARG A 15 13.47 -5.49 -2.60
CA ARG A 15 14.73 -4.98 -3.12
C ARG A 15 14.75 -5.07 -4.64
N GLU A 16 15.07 -3.96 -5.29
CA GLU A 16 15.32 -3.85 -6.72
C GLU A 16 16.84 -3.79 -6.96
N GLU A 17 17.33 -4.69 -7.79
CA GLU A 17 18.75 -4.77 -8.13
C GLU A 17 19.22 -3.44 -8.73
N GLY A 18 20.26 -2.84 -8.13
CA GLY A 18 20.84 -1.58 -8.57
C GLY A 18 20.10 -0.30 -8.14
N PHE A 19 18.87 -0.41 -7.59
CA PHE A 19 18.05 0.77 -7.22
C PHE A 19 17.68 0.84 -5.73
N GLY A 20 17.92 -0.21 -4.95
CA GLY A 20 17.65 -0.21 -3.51
C GLY A 20 16.27 -0.79 -3.20
N LEU A 21 15.51 -0.18 -2.29
CA LEU A 21 14.18 -0.65 -1.93
C LEU A 21 13.11 0.00 -2.80
N ALA A 22 12.09 -0.77 -3.18
CA ALA A 22 10.92 -0.30 -3.87
C ALA A 22 9.65 -0.68 -3.09
N LEU A 23 8.80 0.32 -2.87
CA LEU A 23 7.45 0.18 -2.36
C LEU A 23 6.53 -0.21 -3.53
N VAL A 24 5.76 -1.26 -3.37
CA VAL A 24 4.75 -1.71 -4.32
C VAL A 24 3.37 -1.50 -3.68
N ILE A 25 2.51 -0.76 -4.35
CA ILE A 25 1.12 -0.52 -3.95
C ILE A 25 0.24 -1.16 -5.00
N GLY A 26 -0.58 -2.12 -4.60
CA GLY A 26 -1.56 -2.77 -5.46
C GLY A 26 -2.95 -2.73 -4.83
N ALA A 27 -3.98 -2.82 -5.66
CA ALA A 27 -5.31 -3.11 -5.13
C ALA A 27 -5.45 -4.62 -4.84
N GLY A 28 -6.10 -4.94 -3.73
CA GLY A 28 -6.33 -6.29 -3.23
C GLY A 28 -7.64 -6.91 -3.72
N GLY A 29 -7.88 -8.15 -3.29
CA GLY A 29 -9.00 -8.97 -3.73
C GLY A 29 -8.79 -9.73 -5.05
N ILE A 30 -9.51 -10.86 -5.17
CA ILE A 30 -9.34 -11.87 -6.24
C ILE A 30 -9.42 -11.30 -7.66
N LEU A 31 -10.35 -10.37 -7.90
CA LEU A 31 -10.54 -9.80 -9.24
C LEU A 31 -9.36 -8.92 -9.68
N VAL A 32 -8.59 -8.37 -8.75
CA VAL A 32 -7.51 -7.43 -9.05
C VAL A 32 -6.16 -8.11 -9.23
N GLU A 33 -5.92 -9.25 -8.58
CA GLU A 33 -4.77 -10.13 -8.89
C GLU A 33 -4.72 -10.48 -10.38
N LEU A 34 -5.89 -10.74 -10.97
CA LEU A 34 -6.04 -10.98 -12.41
C LEU A 34 -5.73 -9.75 -13.26
N LEU A 35 -6.07 -8.56 -12.75
CA LEU A 35 -5.83 -7.30 -13.44
C LEU A 35 -4.39 -6.81 -13.34
N ARG A 36 -3.56 -7.32 -12.42
CA ARG A 36 -2.18 -6.83 -12.17
C ARG A 36 -2.12 -5.31 -11.96
N ASP A 37 -3.04 -4.79 -11.15
CA ASP A 37 -3.17 -3.35 -10.89
C ASP A 37 -2.27 -2.92 -9.73
N SER A 38 -1.03 -2.55 -10.07
CA SER A 38 -0.05 -2.09 -9.10
C SER A 38 0.84 -0.96 -9.62
N ARG A 39 1.46 -0.27 -8.69
CA ARG A 39 2.46 0.77 -8.91
C ARG A 39 3.66 0.56 -8.00
N SER A 40 4.83 0.90 -8.49
CA SER A 40 6.08 0.83 -7.74
C SER A 40 6.67 2.22 -7.58
N LEU A 41 7.17 2.52 -6.39
CA LEU A 41 7.88 3.74 -6.05
C LEU A 41 9.23 3.35 -5.44
N LEU A 42 10.32 3.97 -5.90
CA LEU A 42 11.61 3.82 -5.23
C LEU A 42 11.56 4.49 -3.85
N LEU A 43 12.25 3.91 -2.87
CA LEU A 43 12.41 4.47 -1.54
C LEU A 43 13.76 5.21 -1.41
N PRO A 44 13.82 6.33 -0.66
CA PRO A 44 12.69 6.96 0.04
C PRO A 44 11.72 7.66 -0.91
N THR A 45 10.45 7.81 -0.50
CA THR A 45 9.40 8.46 -1.29
C THR A 45 8.56 9.40 -0.43
N THR A 46 7.69 10.19 -1.05
CA THR A 46 6.88 11.23 -0.40
C THR A 46 5.40 10.88 -0.37
N ASP A 47 4.64 11.52 0.50
CA ASP A 47 3.18 11.36 0.58
C ASP A 47 2.48 11.76 -0.73
N ALA A 48 3.00 12.79 -1.41
CA ALA A 48 2.51 13.19 -2.74
C ALA A 48 2.71 12.07 -3.76
N ALA A 49 3.90 11.44 -3.80
CA ALA A 49 4.17 10.33 -4.70
C ALA A 49 3.33 9.09 -4.39
N ILE A 50 3.10 8.78 -3.10
CA ILE A 50 2.18 7.70 -2.69
C ILE A 50 0.76 7.99 -3.19
N ARG A 51 0.26 9.20 -2.97
CA ARG A 51 -1.07 9.61 -3.42
C ARG A 51 -1.20 9.49 -4.93
N ASP A 52 -0.22 9.98 -5.68
CA ASP A 52 -0.22 9.90 -7.14
C ASP A 52 -0.20 8.44 -7.61
N ALA A 53 0.59 7.58 -6.95
CA ALA A 53 0.59 6.14 -7.23
C ALA A 53 -0.80 5.52 -7.00
N LEU A 54 -1.44 5.79 -5.86
CA LEU A 54 -2.79 5.32 -5.54
C LEU A 54 -3.83 5.80 -6.57
N LEU A 55 -3.79 7.06 -6.96
CA LEU A 55 -4.71 7.64 -7.94
C LEU A 55 -4.44 7.17 -9.38
N SER A 56 -3.24 6.65 -9.65
CA SER A 56 -2.89 6.09 -10.95
C SER A 56 -3.26 4.60 -11.12
N LEU A 57 -3.73 3.95 -10.06
CA LEU A 57 -4.27 2.58 -10.14
C LEU A 57 -5.54 2.56 -11.01
N ARG A 58 -5.78 1.48 -11.74
CA ARG A 58 -7.04 1.28 -12.47
C ARG A 58 -8.24 1.24 -11.53
N SER A 59 -8.02 0.77 -10.31
CA SER A 59 -8.98 0.72 -9.21
C SER A 59 -9.16 2.04 -8.45
N ALA A 60 -8.43 3.10 -8.80
CA ALA A 60 -8.54 4.42 -8.15
C ALA A 60 -9.98 4.96 -8.03
N PRO A 61 -10.93 4.71 -8.96
CA PRO A 61 -12.33 5.11 -8.75
C PRO A 61 -12.97 4.56 -7.47
N LEU A 62 -12.53 3.41 -6.94
CA LEU A 62 -12.99 2.88 -5.65
C LEU A 62 -12.47 3.70 -4.47
N LEU A 63 -11.30 4.32 -4.61
CA LEU A 63 -10.71 5.20 -3.59
C LEU A 63 -11.41 6.56 -3.56
N SER A 64 -11.82 7.06 -4.73
CA SER A 64 -12.45 8.38 -4.87
C SER A 64 -13.99 8.38 -4.71
N GLY A 65 -14.58 7.20 -4.44
CA GLY A 65 -16.03 7.01 -4.33
C GLY A 65 -16.66 6.54 -5.65
N PHE A 66 -17.43 5.45 -5.57
CA PHE A 66 -18.02 4.79 -6.73
C PHE A 66 -19.45 4.32 -6.46
N ARG A 67 -20.37 4.56 -7.40
CA ARG A 67 -21.79 4.13 -7.34
C ARG A 67 -22.48 4.45 -6.01
N GLY A 68 -22.32 5.68 -5.51
CA GLY A 68 -22.97 6.14 -4.28
C GLY A 68 -22.28 5.69 -2.99
N ARG A 69 -21.16 4.96 -3.06
CA ARG A 69 -20.28 4.73 -1.91
C ARG A 69 -19.37 5.95 -1.70
N PRO A 70 -19.07 6.31 -0.44
CA PRO A 70 -18.14 7.40 -0.15
C PRO A 70 -16.72 7.09 -0.63
N ALA A 71 -15.88 8.12 -0.68
CA ALA A 71 -14.44 7.97 -0.87
C ALA A 71 -13.78 7.40 0.40
N VAL A 72 -12.60 6.80 0.23
CA VAL A 72 -11.75 6.44 1.38
C VAL A 72 -11.17 7.69 2.03
N CYS A 73 -10.78 7.58 3.29
CA CYS A 73 -9.93 8.58 3.94
C CYS A 73 -8.51 8.51 3.33
N MET A 74 -8.30 9.25 2.24
CA MET A 74 -7.04 9.23 1.49
C MET A 74 -5.83 9.61 2.37
N GLU A 75 -6.00 10.58 3.28
CA GLU A 75 -4.93 10.96 4.21
C GLU A 75 -4.50 9.80 5.11
N ALA A 76 -5.46 9.07 5.69
CA ALA A 76 -5.16 7.93 6.55
C ALA A 76 -4.52 6.77 5.77
N LEU A 77 -4.97 6.54 4.53
CA LEU A 77 -4.38 5.53 3.66
C LEU A 77 -2.93 5.88 3.29
N VAL A 78 -2.66 7.13 2.90
CA VAL A 78 -1.30 7.62 2.60
C VAL A 78 -0.42 7.52 3.84
N ALA A 79 -0.90 7.92 5.02
CA ALA A 79 -0.15 7.83 6.27
C ALA A 79 0.19 6.38 6.64
N ALA A 80 -0.73 5.42 6.46
CA ALA A 80 -0.46 4.01 6.72
C ALA A 80 0.63 3.46 5.78
N ILE A 81 0.55 3.77 4.48
CA ILE A 81 1.57 3.39 3.49
C ILE A 81 2.90 4.08 3.77
N ARG A 82 2.87 5.33 4.23
CA ARG A 82 4.07 6.10 4.60
C ARG A 82 4.80 5.43 5.76
N ALA A 83 4.09 4.99 6.79
CA ALA A 83 4.67 4.28 7.93
C ALA A 83 5.38 2.97 7.50
N VAL A 84 4.79 2.21 6.57
CA VAL A 84 5.41 1.01 5.99
C VAL A 84 6.73 1.35 5.30
N ALA A 85 6.73 2.39 4.47
CA ALA A 85 7.92 2.80 3.74
C ALA A 85 9.00 3.42 4.64
N GLU A 86 8.63 4.14 5.69
CA GLU A 86 9.57 4.65 6.70
C GLU A 86 10.26 3.51 7.45
N PHE A 87 9.49 2.55 7.96
CA PHE A 87 10.05 1.34 8.60
C PHE A 87 11.03 0.61 7.67
N ALA A 88 10.69 0.53 6.39
CA ALA A 88 11.56 -0.11 5.42
C ALA A 88 12.88 0.64 5.20
N CYS A 89 12.84 1.97 5.15
CA CYS A 89 14.04 2.80 5.09
C CYS A 89 14.90 2.67 6.36
N GLU A 90 14.29 2.67 7.54
CA GLU A 90 14.98 2.52 8.84
C GLU A 90 15.69 1.16 8.99
N HIS A 91 15.22 0.15 8.25
CA HIS A 91 15.77 -1.20 8.28
C HIS A 91 16.37 -1.64 6.95
N ALA A 92 16.74 -0.70 6.08
CA ALA A 92 17.11 -0.98 4.70
C ALA A 92 18.29 -1.95 4.54
N GLU A 93 19.19 -2.05 5.51
CA GLU A 93 20.33 -2.98 5.45
C GLU A 93 19.92 -4.45 5.64
N ARG A 94 18.90 -4.69 6.46
CA ARG A 94 18.48 -6.02 6.90
C ARG A 94 17.12 -6.45 6.37
N LEU A 95 16.32 -5.54 5.81
CA LEU A 95 15.01 -5.87 5.29
C LEU A 95 15.14 -6.74 4.03
N LEU A 96 14.54 -7.93 4.10
CA LEU A 96 14.42 -8.85 2.98
C LEU A 96 13.05 -8.72 2.31
N GLU A 97 12.00 -8.62 3.11
CA GLU A 97 10.62 -8.62 2.66
C GLU A 97 9.74 -7.89 3.68
N LEU A 98 8.81 -7.07 3.21
CA LEU A 98 7.71 -6.52 3.98
C LEU A 98 6.47 -6.62 3.11
N ASP A 99 5.42 -7.24 3.62
CA ASP A 99 4.13 -7.30 2.94
C ASP A 99 3.01 -7.00 3.93
N VAL A 100 2.16 -6.03 3.60
CA VAL A 100 0.90 -5.77 4.30
C VAL A 100 -0.23 -6.15 3.35
N ASN A 101 -0.89 -7.26 3.67
CA ASN A 101 -1.98 -7.81 2.86
C ASN A 101 -3.00 -8.56 3.74
N PRO A 102 -4.23 -8.05 3.93
CA PRO A 102 -4.75 -6.82 3.33
C PRO A 102 -4.49 -5.55 4.18
N LEU A 103 -4.26 -4.43 3.50
CA LEU A 103 -4.48 -3.08 4.01
C LEU A 103 -5.89 -2.63 3.63
N LEU A 104 -6.79 -2.56 4.60
CA LEU A 104 -8.17 -2.13 4.38
C LEU A 104 -8.29 -0.61 4.51
N ALA A 105 -9.15 -0.01 3.69
CA ALA A 105 -9.47 1.41 3.76
C ALA A 105 -10.98 1.65 3.70
N ASP A 106 -11.46 2.55 4.55
CA ASP A 106 -12.83 3.06 4.57
C ASP A 106 -12.84 4.60 4.68
N ALA A 107 -14.02 5.19 4.89
CA ALA A 107 -14.17 6.65 4.95
C ALA A 107 -13.57 7.24 6.25
N GLU A 108 -13.33 6.38 7.24
CA GLU A 108 -12.87 6.75 8.57
C GLU A 108 -11.35 6.56 8.71
N GLY A 109 -10.75 5.60 8.01
CA GLY A 109 -9.31 5.38 8.08
C GLY A 109 -8.78 4.22 7.24
N ALA A 110 -7.61 3.74 7.65
CA ALA A 110 -6.96 2.57 7.07
C ALA A 110 -6.48 1.61 8.18
N LEU A 111 -6.56 0.31 7.93
CA LEU A 111 -6.21 -0.75 8.89
C LEU A 111 -5.44 -1.87 8.19
N ALA A 112 -4.20 -2.10 8.62
CA ALA A 112 -3.46 -3.30 8.29
C ALA A 112 -4.06 -4.49 9.05
N VAL A 113 -4.59 -5.48 8.34
CA VAL A 113 -5.20 -6.68 8.95
C VAL A 113 -4.16 -7.76 9.20
N ASP A 114 -3.19 -7.88 8.30
CA ASP A 114 -2.07 -8.80 8.40
C ASP A 114 -0.81 -8.15 7.84
N ALA A 115 0.34 -8.60 8.35
CA ALA A 115 1.65 -8.13 7.93
C ALA A 115 2.72 -9.22 8.10
N LEU A 116 3.51 -9.44 7.05
CA LEU A 116 4.70 -10.28 7.05
C LEU A 116 5.94 -9.40 6.97
N ILE A 117 6.89 -9.59 7.87
CA ILE A 117 8.19 -8.91 7.84
C ILE A 117 9.28 -9.96 7.94
N ARG A 118 10.22 -9.95 6.99
CA ARG A 118 11.42 -10.80 7.04
C ARG A 118 12.67 -9.94 7.00
N LEU A 119 13.57 -10.31 7.92
CA LEU A 119 14.82 -9.61 8.17
C LEU A 119 15.95 -10.63 8.01
N ALA A 120 17.09 -10.20 7.47
CA ALA A 120 18.31 -10.99 7.47
C ALA A 120 18.75 -11.21 8.92
N ASN A 121 19.17 -12.45 9.22
CA ASN A 121 19.87 -12.72 10.47
C ASN A 121 21.26 -12.10 10.36
N GLY A 122 21.69 -11.40 11.41
CA GLY A 122 23.05 -10.88 11.52
C GLY A 122 24.09 -11.99 11.64
#